data_AF-A0A5N6Y1M8-F1
#
_entry.id   AF-A0A5N6Y1M8-F1
#
_cell.length_a   1.000
_cell.length_b   1.000
_cell.length_c   1.000
_cell.angle_alpha   90.00
_cell.angle_beta   90.00
_cell.angle_gamma   90.00
#
_symmetry.space_group_name_H-M   'P 1'
#
loop_
_entity.id
_entity.type
_entity.pdbx_description
1 polymer ?
#
loop_
_entity_poly.entity_id
_entity_poly.type
_entity_poly.pdbx_seq_one_letter_code
_entity_poly.pdbx_strand_id
1 'polypeptide(L)'
;MVNKAHRGVRGRNYNAMDPKQQLWVASCFFVANLTVQETFFGLLDEQAKEVLYKDATRFGTSLQVPLEMWPENVNKFWEYWNHEMHHFEVTPAVNRGSVD
;
A
#
# COMPACT_ATOMS: atom_id res chain seq x y z
N MET A 1 -6.64 2.64 -17.02
CA MET A 1 -6.10 1.35 -17.48
C MET A 1 -6.21 0.28 -16.39
N VAL A 2 -5.65 0.52 -15.20
CA VAL A 2 -5.63 -0.42 -14.06
C VAL A 2 -7.02 -0.90 -13.61
N ASN A 3 -8.00 0.01 -13.47
CA ASN A 3 -9.38 -0.36 -13.09
C ASN A 3 -10.10 -1.26 -14.11
N LYS A 4 -9.74 -1.15 -15.40
CA LYS A 4 -10.31 -2.01 -16.45
C LYS A 4 -9.79 -3.43 -16.32
N ALA A 5 -8.49 -3.59 -16.07
CA ALA A 5 -7.86 -4.90 -15.89
C ALA A 5 -8.35 -5.59 -14.60
N HIS A 6 -8.52 -4.84 -13.51
CA HIS A 6 -8.94 -5.40 -12.21
C HIS A 6 -10.43 -5.75 -12.09
N ARG A 7 -11.29 -5.24 -12.99
CA ARG A 7 -12.76 -5.41 -12.90
C ARG A 7 -13.20 -6.87 -12.73
N GLY A 8 -12.52 -7.80 -13.40
CA GLY A 8 -12.84 -9.24 -13.39
C GLY A 8 -12.04 -10.07 -12.39
N VAL A 9 -11.08 -9.49 -11.68
CA VAL A 9 -10.15 -10.26 -10.83
C VAL A 9 -10.79 -10.44 -9.44
N ARG A 10 -11.40 -11.61 -9.23
CA ARG A 10 -12.14 -11.95 -8.02
C ARG A 10 -11.88 -13.41 -7.62
N GLY A 11 -11.98 -13.69 -6.32
CA GLY A 11 -11.89 -15.03 -5.73
C GLY A 11 -12.88 -15.18 -4.57
N ARG A 12 -12.86 -16.33 -3.89
CA ARG A 12 -13.84 -16.67 -2.83
C ARG A 12 -13.98 -15.58 -1.76
N ASN A 13 -12.87 -14.94 -1.37
CA ASN A 13 -12.80 -13.82 -0.41
C ASN A 13 -11.91 -12.68 -0.93
N TYR A 14 -11.81 -12.53 -2.25
CA TYR A 14 -10.90 -11.57 -2.89
C TYR A 14 -11.64 -10.79 -3.98
N ASN A 15 -11.41 -9.49 -4.03
CA ASN A 15 -11.91 -8.63 -5.09
C ASN A 15 -10.88 -7.52 -5.31
N ALA A 16 -10.25 -7.50 -6.47
CA ALA A 16 -9.22 -6.50 -6.75
C ALA A 16 -9.75 -5.06 -6.87
N MET A 17 -11.06 -4.85 -6.76
CA MET A 17 -11.67 -3.53 -6.67
C MET A 17 -12.12 -3.16 -5.24
N ASP A 18 -11.84 -4.00 -4.25
CA ASP A 18 -12.18 -3.74 -2.85
C ASP A 18 -11.28 -2.62 -2.27
N PRO A 19 -11.86 -1.52 -1.77
CA PRO A 19 -11.07 -0.40 -1.23
C PRO A 19 -10.14 -0.75 -0.07
N LYS A 20 -10.49 -1.73 0.78
CA LYS A 20 -9.61 -2.16 1.89
C LYS A 20 -8.40 -2.92 1.35
N GLN A 21 -8.60 -3.76 0.35
CA GLN A 21 -7.50 -4.48 -0.30
C GLN A 21 -6.60 -3.51 -1.08
N GLN A 22 -7.18 -2.51 -1.74
CA GLN A 22 -6.44 -1.47 -2.45
C GLN A 22 -5.70 -0.51 -1.50
N LEU A 23 -6.25 -0.24 -0.30
CA LEU A 23 -5.54 0.52 0.73
C LEU A 23 -4.22 -0.17 1.11
N TRP A 24 -4.24 -1.50 1.30
CA TRP A 24 -3.02 -2.25 1.59
C TRP A 24 -2.02 -2.21 0.43
N VAL A 25 -2.48 -2.36 -0.82
CA VAL A 25 -1.63 -2.26 -2.02
C VAL A 25 -0.98 -0.88 -2.13
N ALA A 26 -1.75 0.19 -1.96
CA ALA A 26 -1.23 1.56 -1.98
C ALA A 26 -0.27 1.84 -0.82
N SER A 27 -0.52 1.25 0.35
CA SER A 27 0.37 1.34 1.52
C SER A 27 1.71 0.66 1.28
N CYS A 28 1.71 -0.53 0.68
CA CYS A 28 2.93 -1.21 0.26
C CYS A 28 3.73 -0.37 -0.74
N PHE A 29 3.05 0.32 -1.66
CA PHE A 29 3.70 1.23 -2.61
C PHE A 29 4.37 2.41 -1.90
N PHE A 30 3.71 3.04 -0.92
CA PHE A 30 4.33 4.10 -0.12
C PHE A 30 5.59 3.61 0.61
N VAL A 31 5.51 2.48 1.32
CA VAL A 31 6.66 1.91 2.05
C VAL A 31 7.79 1.55 1.09
N ALA A 32 7.48 0.98 -0.08
CA ALA A 32 8.51 0.69 -1.10
C ALA A 32 9.19 1.96 -1.61
N ASN A 33 8.43 3.03 -1.89
CA ASN A 33 9.01 4.30 -2.34
C ASN A 33 9.87 4.95 -1.25
N LEU A 34 9.40 4.97 0.01
CA LEU A 34 10.19 5.46 1.13
C LEU A 34 11.48 4.64 1.29
N THR A 35 11.38 3.31 1.20
CA THR A 35 12.55 2.42 1.29
C THR A 35 13.56 2.71 0.19
N VAL A 36 13.12 2.84 -1.06
CA VAL A 36 14.00 3.20 -2.19
C VAL A 36 14.64 4.56 -1.97
N GLN A 37 13.85 5.56 -1.57
CA GLN A 37 14.34 6.91 -1.29
C GLN A 37 15.45 6.88 -0.23
N GLU A 38 15.21 6.25 0.91
CA GLU A 38 16.16 6.21 2.02
C GLU A 38 17.39 5.35 1.71
N THR A 39 17.22 4.27 0.95
CA THR A 39 18.32 3.36 0.58
C THR A 39 19.31 4.01 -0.38
N PHE A 40 18.83 4.76 -1.39
CA PHE A 40 19.67 5.26 -2.47
C PHE A 40 20.01 6.75 -2.37
N PHE A 41 19.17 7.54 -1.69
CA PHE A 41 19.31 9.00 -1.63
C PHE A 41 19.44 9.54 -0.20
N GLY A 42 19.38 8.67 0.80
CA GLY A 42 19.50 9.03 2.21
C GLY A 42 18.16 9.39 2.87
N LEU A 43 18.20 9.55 4.18
CA LEU A 43 17.02 9.79 5.00
C LEU A 43 16.31 11.09 4.60
N LEU A 44 14.98 11.02 4.52
CA LEU A 44 14.15 12.20 4.38
C LEU A 44 14.01 12.92 5.72
N ASP A 45 14.00 14.25 5.68
CA ASP A 45 13.46 15.03 6.79
C ASP A 45 11.92 14.89 6.87
N GLU A 46 11.34 15.35 7.97
CA GLU A 46 9.89 15.24 8.20
C GLU A 46 9.07 15.96 7.13
N GLN A 47 9.55 17.07 6.60
CA GLN A 47 8.83 17.82 5.57
C GLN A 47 8.80 17.08 4.24
N ALA A 48 9.91 16.46 3.84
CA ALA A 48 9.99 15.65 2.65
C ALA A 48 9.19 14.35 2.79
N LYS A 49 9.15 13.72 3.98
CA LYS A 49 8.27 12.57 4.25
C LYS A 49 6.80 12.93 4.08
N GLU A 50 6.37 14.08 4.60
CA GLU A 50 5.00 14.57 4.43
C GLU A 50 4.63 14.84 2.97
N VAL A 51 5.58 15.34 2.16
CA VAL A 51 5.37 15.50 0.71
C VAL A 51 5.20 14.13 0.03
N LEU A 52 6.10 13.18 0.30
CA LEU A 52 6.01 11.82 -0.24
C LEU A 52 4.70 11.14 0.18
N TYR A 53 4.27 11.36 1.42
CA TYR A 53 3.02 10.81 1.95
C TYR A 53 1.79 11.35 1.21
N LYS A 54 1.75 12.66 0.93
CA LYS A 54 0.67 13.28 0.13
C LYS A 54 0.62 12.74 -1.30
N ASP A 55 1.78 12.47 -1.90
CA ASP A 55 1.82 11.84 -3.23
C ASP A 55 1.29 10.40 -3.19
N ALA A 56 1.59 9.65 -2.13
CA ALA A 56 1.02 8.32 -1.92
C ALA A 56 -0.51 8.36 -1.76
N THR A 57 -1.08 9.37 -1.09
CA THR A 57 -2.54 9.56 -1.00
C THR A 57 -3.18 9.73 -2.39
N ARG A 58 -2.56 10.52 -3.27
CA ARG A 58 -3.02 10.70 -4.66
C ARG A 58 -2.96 9.39 -5.45
N PHE A 59 -1.91 8.60 -5.25
CA PHE A 59 -1.81 7.28 -5.84
C PHE A 59 -2.91 6.34 -5.33
N GLY A 60 -3.12 6.25 -4.01
CA GLY A 60 -4.17 5.41 -3.42
C GLY A 60 -5.57 5.76 -3.92
N THR A 61 -5.90 7.05 -3.99
CA THR A 61 -7.18 7.53 -4.52
C THR A 61 -7.40 7.20 -6.00
N SER A 62 -6.33 7.00 -6.79
CA SER A 62 -6.43 6.50 -8.16
C SER A 62 -6.74 4.99 -8.26
N LEU A 63 -6.54 4.24 -7.16
CA LEU A 63 -6.74 2.79 -7.02
C LEU A 63 -8.04 2.43 -6.29
N GLN A 64 -9.02 3.34 -6.25
CA GLN A 64 -10.34 3.14 -5.63
C GLN A 64 -10.36 3.24 -4.10
N VAL A 65 -9.28 3.75 -3.48
CA VAL A 65 -9.26 4.06 -2.04
C VAL A 65 -9.93 5.42 -1.83
N PRO A 66 -11.08 5.52 -1.14
CA PRO A 66 -11.64 6.80 -0.74
C PRO A 66 -10.64 7.58 0.12
N LEU A 67 -10.62 8.91 -0.01
CA LEU A 67 -9.65 9.74 0.70
C LEU A 67 -9.74 9.55 2.21
N GLU A 68 -10.94 9.39 2.74
CA GLU A 68 -11.24 9.16 4.15
C GLU A 68 -10.74 7.82 4.69
N MET A 69 -10.42 6.86 3.82
CA MET A 69 -9.81 5.59 4.23
C MET A 69 -8.30 5.68 4.36
N TRP A 70 -7.67 6.69 3.73
CA TRP A 70 -6.24 6.90 3.86
C TRP A 70 -5.92 7.46 5.26
N PRO A 71 -4.87 6.99 5.95
CA PRO A 71 -4.54 7.51 7.27
C PRO A 71 -4.24 9.01 7.22
N GLU A 72 -4.69 9.75 8.24
CA GLU A 72 -4.69 11.22 8.23
C GLU A 72 -3.29 11.85 8.08
N ASN A 73 -2.27 11.18 8.62
CA ASN A 73 -0.88 11.63 8.62
C ASN A 73 0.07 10.42 8.71
N VAL A 74 1.37 10.67 8.55
CA VAL A 74 2.41 9.63 8.56
C VAL A 74 2.41 8.81 9.86
N ASN A 75 2.12 9.43 11.01
CA ASN A 75 2.06 8.69 12.27
C ASN A 75 0.88 7.71 12.31
N LYS A 76 -0.31 8.15 11.88
CA LYS A 76 -1.48 7.27 11.73
C LYS A 76 -1.28 6.20 10.68
N PHE A 77 -0.50 6.48 9.64
CA PHE A 77 -0.09 5.47 8.68
C PHE A 77 0.72 4.35 9.34
N TRP A 78 1.73 4.68 10.15
CA TRP A 78 2.54 3.67 10.82
C TRP A 78 1.74 2.86 11.85
N GLU A 79 0.77 3.47 12.55
CA GLU A 79 -0.17 2.73 13.40
C GLU A 79 -0.95 1.68 12.59
N TYR A 80 -1.54 2.09 11.46
CA TYR A 80 -2.25 1.20 10.54
C TYR A 80 -1.34 0.10 9.98
N TRP A 81 -0.15 0.46 9.49
CA TRP A 81 0.81 -0.47 8.90
C TRP A 81 1.19 -1.57 9.89
N ASN A 82 1.57 -1.18 11.11
CA ASN A 82 1.96 -2.13 12.14
C ASN A 82 0.79 -3.04 12.52
N HIS A 83 -0.42 -2.49 12.66
CA HIS A 83 -1.63 -3.28 12.88
C HIS A 83 -1.82 -4.35 11.79
N GLU A 84 -1.79 -3.97 10.52
CA GLU A 84 -1.97 -4.90 9.40
C GLU A 84 -0.85 -5.96 9.33
N MET A 85 0.40 -5.57 9.55
CA MET A 85 1.54 -6.49 9.59
C MET A 85 1.38 -7.58 10.66
N HIS A 86 0.68 -7.31 11.77
CA HIS A 86 0.35 -8.31 12.78
C HIS A 86 -0.82 -9.24 12.38
N HIS A 87 -1.64 -8.84 11.41
CA HIS A 87 -2.80 -9.62 10.94
C HIS A 87 -2.48 -10.50 9.72
N PHE A 88 -1.43 -10.19 8.96
CA PHE A 88 -1.07 -10.98 7.80
C PHE A 88 -0.30 -12.24 8.16
N GLU A 89 -0.73 -13.36 7.57
CA GLU A 89 -0.05 -14.65 7.67
C GLU A 89 0.58 -15.01 6.31
N VAL A 90 1.83 -15.44 6.33
CA VAL A 90 2.49 -15.98 5.14
C VAL A 90 1.93 -17.37 4.88
N THR A 91 1.22 -17.52 3.77
CA THR A 91 0.67 -18.82 3.36
C THR A 91 1.66 -19.61 2.50
N PRO A 92 1.55 -20.95 2.42
CA PRO A 92 2.37 -21.75 1.51
C PRO A 92 2.22 -21.39 0.02
N ALA A 93 1.16 -20.67 -0.36
CA ALA A 93 1.01 -20.18 -1.73
C ALA A 93 2.01 -19.05 -2.05
N VAL A 94 2.35 -18.20 -1.07
CA VAL A 94 3.35 -17.13 -1.24
C VAL A 94 4.75 -17.73 -1.47
N ASN A 95 5.09 -18.79 -0.74
CA ASN A 95 6.38 -19.47 -0.84
C ASN A 95 6.55 -20.31 -2.12
N ARG A 96 5.49 -20.50 -2.91
CA ARG A 96 5.55 -21.22 -4.20
C ARG A 96 5.89 -20.33 -5.38
N GLY A 97 5.89 -19.01 -5.19
CA GLY A 97 6.22 -18.01 -6.22
C GLY A 97 7.68 -17.52 -6.19
N SER A 98 8.45 -17.87 -5.15
CA SER A 98 9.92 -17.76 -5.17
C SER A 98 10.45 -18.88 -6.06
N VAL A 99 10.72 -18.53 -7.31
CA VAL A 99 11.12 -19.41 -8.41
C VAL A 99 12.27 -20.34 -8.02
N ASP A 100 12.25 -21.56 -8.58
CA ASP A 100 13.50 -22.21 -9.02
C ASP A 100 14.22 -21.34 -10.07
#